data_AF-A0A8G1YSI2-F1
#
_entry.id   AF-A0A8G1YSI2-F1
#
_cell.length_a   1.000
_cell.length_b   1.000
_cell.length_c   1.000
_cell.angle_alpha   90.00
_cell.angle_beta   90.00
_cell.angle_gamma   90.00
#
_symmetry.space_group_name_H-M   'P 1'
#
loop_
_entity.id
_entity.type
_entity.pdbx_description
1 polymer ?
#
loop_
_entity_poly.entity_id
_entity_poly.type
_entity_poly.pdbx_seq_one_letter_code
_entity_poly.pdbx_strand_id
1 'polypeptide(L)' 'FGAVLDRATAKVIAFNVQKVARTLGKTLMVATTHTDLKDELGPSLTITKRFRERVDVEQA' A
#
# COMPACT_ATOMS: atom_id res chain seq x y z
N PHE A 1 1.23 4.73 6.84
CA PHE A 1 2.00 5.33 5.73
C PHE A 1 1.47 6.71 5.30
N GLY A 2 0.15 6.91 5.11
CA GLY A 2 -0.41 8.20 4.68
C GLY A 2 -1.23 9.00 5.71
N ALA A 3 -1.19 8.64 7.00
CA ALA A 3 -2.19 9.09 7.99
C ALA A 3 -2.15 10.59 8.34
N VAL A 4 -1.03 11.27 8.12
CA VAL A 4 -0.86 12.70 8.42
C VAL A 4 -1.00 13.59 7.17
N LEU A 5 -1.18 13.00 6.00
CA LEU A 5 -1.26 13.70 4.74
C LEU A 5 -2.72 13.93 4.36
N ASP A 6 -3.00 15.01 3.64
CA ASP A 6 -4.28 15.14 2.97
C ASP A 6 -4.43 14.01 1.93
N ARG A 7 -5.69 13.76 1.55
CA ARG A 7 -6.03 12.58 0.75
C ARG A 7 -5.37 12.60 -0.63
N ALA A 8 -5.29 13.77 -1.27
CA ALA A 8 -4.72 13.91 -2.60
C ALA A 8 -3.21 13.68 -2.56
N THR A 9 -2.51 14.32 -1.61
CA THR A 9 -1.07 14.13 -1.42
C THR A 9 -0.74 12.67 -1.12
N ALA A 10 -1.50 12.00 -0.25
CA ALA A 10 -1.26 10.60 0.06
C ALA A 10 -1.39 9.67 -1.16
N LYS A 11 -2.37 9.92 -2.05
CA LYS A 11 -2.55 9.16 -3.30
C LYS A 11 -1.40 9.38 -4.27
N VAL A 12 -0.97 10.64 -4.46
CA VAL A 12 0.17 10.99 -5.32
C VAL A 12 1.46 10.34 -4.81
N ILE A 13 1.70 10.34 -3.50
CA ILE A 13 2.88 9.71 -2.90
C ILE A 13 2.83 8.18 -3.06
N ALA A 14 1.68 7.55 -2.80
CA ALA A 14 1.50 6.11 -3.00
C ALA A 14 1.87 5.67 -4.42
N PHE A 15 1.34 6.37 -5.43
CA PHE A 15 1.62 6.09 -6.84
C PHE A 15 3.10 6.28 -7.20
N ASN A 16 3.71 7.38 -6.77
CA ASN A 16 5.10 7.66 -7.14
C ASN A 16 6.09 6.69 -6.47
N VAL A 17 5.87 6.35 -5.19
CA VAL A 17 6.78 5.45 -4.46
C VAL A 17 6.74 4.04 -5.04
N GLN A 18 5.55 3.49 -5.34
CA GLN A 18 5.48 2.17 -5.99
C GLN A 18 6.13 2.18 -7.37
N LYS A 19 5.95 3.26 -8.15
CA LYS A 19 6.55 3.39 -9.48
C LYS A 19 8.08 3.39 -9.43
N VAL A 20 8.66 4.11 -8.47
CA VAL A 20 10.12 4.15 -8.27
C VAL A 20 10.63 2.77 -7.85
N ALA A 21 9.97 2.11 -6.89
CA ALA A 21 10.36 0.77 -6.45
C ALA A 21 10.38 -0.23 -7.61
N ARG A 22 9.34 -0.23 -8.46
CA ARG A 22 9.26 -1.08 -9.66
C ARG A 22 10.35 -0.76 -10.68
N THR A 23 10.58 0.52 -10.96
CA THR A 23 11.63 0.97 -11.89
C THR A 23 13.01 0.49 -11.45
N LEU A 24 13.27 0.47 -10.15
CA LEU A 24 14.54 0.03 -9.58
C LEU A 24 14.62 -1.48 -9.31
N GLY A 25 13.56 -2.25 -9.63
CA GLY A 25 13.48 -3.68 -9.33
C GLY A 25 13.55 -3.99 -7.83
N LYS A 26 13.00 -3.11 -6.98
CA LYS A 26 13.00 -3.25 -5.51
C LYS A 26 11.62 -3.61 -4.99
N THR A 27 11.59 -4.37 -3.90
CA THR A 27 10.37 -4.66 -3.15
C THR A 27 9.98 -3.45 -2.31
N LEU A 28 8.70 -3.06 -2.37
CA LEU A 28 8.09 -2.06 -1.50
C LEU A 28 7.14 -2.76 -0.53
N MET A 29 7.33 -2.54 0.77
CA MET A 29 6.41 -2.99 1.81
C MET A 29 5.77 -1.77 2.48
N VAL A 30 4.44 -1.77 2.58
CA VAL A 30 3.68 -0.65 3.17
C VAL A 30 2.71 -1.19 4.22
N ALA A 31 2.82 -0.66 5.44
CA ALA A 31 1.84 -0.86 6.49
C ALA A 31 0.92 0.37 6.58
N THR A 32 -0.39 0.15 6.44
CA THR A 32 -1.38 1.21 6.48
C THR A 32 -2.75 0.68 6.90
N THR A 33 -3.53 1.51 7.60
CA THR A 33 -4.94 1.28 7.88
C THR A 33 -5.86 1.86 6.79
N HIS A 34 -5.31 2.68 5.89
CA HIS A 34 -6.02 3.28 4.76
C HIS A 34 -6.18 2.29 3.62
N THR A 35 -7.39 1.76 3.44
CA THR A 35 -7.74 0.81 2.37
C THR A 35 -7.89 1.47 1.00
N ASP A 36 -8.10 2.78 0.97
CA ASP A 36 -8.34 3.59 -0.22
C ASP A 36 -7.06 3.99 -0.99
N LEU A 37 -5.90 3.50 -0.53
CA LEU A 37 -4.61 3.62 -1.22
C LEU A 37 -4.24 2.39 -2.05
N LYS A 38 -5.06 1.33 -2.02
CA LYS A 38 -4.75 0.04 -2.67
C LYS A 38 -4.49 0.23 -4.16
N ASP A 39 -5.31 1.04 -4.82
CA ASP A 39 -5.23 1.26 -6.27
C ASP A 39 -3.96 2.02 -6.66
N GLU A 40 -3.59 3.08 -5.93
CA GLU A 40 -2.37 3.83 -6.21
C GLU A 40 -1.09 3.06 -5.86
N LEU A 41 -1.11 2.25 -4.78
CA LEU A 41 0.02 1.39 -4.41
C LEU A 41 0.17 0.19 -5.35
N GLY A 42 -0.92 -0.31 -5.92
CA GLY A 42 -0.96 -1.47 -6.79
C GLY A 42 -0.17 -2.67 -6.25
N PRO A 43 -0.43 -3.17 -5.03
CA PRO A 43 0.38 -4.22 -4.41
C PRO A 43 0.27 -5.55 -5.16
N SER A 44 1.40 -6.27 -5.28
CA SER A 44 1.39 -7.65 -5.78
C SER A 44 0.90 -8.66 -4.74
N LEU A 45 0.93 -8.29 -3.45
CA LEU A 45 0.44 -9.06 -2.32
C LEU A 45 -0.21 -8.11 -1.31
N THR A 46 -1.45 -8.37 -0.95
CA THR A 46 -2.17 -7.65 0.11
C THR A 46 -2.39 -8.59 1.29
N ILE A 47 -1.97 -8.16 2.48
CA ILE A 47 -2.22 -8.87 3.73
C ILE A 47 -3.12 -8.01 4.60
N THR A 48 -4.34 -8.45 4.84
CA THR A 48 -5.29 -7.77 5.71
C THR A 48 -5.25 -8.40 7.09
N LYS A 49 -4.56 -7.75 8.04
CA LYS A 49 -4.56 -8.17 9.43
C LYS A 49 -5.79 -7.63 10.15
N ARG A 50 -6.63 -8.53 10.65
CA ARG A 50 -7.74 -8.20 11.55
C ARG A 50 -7.37 -8.55 12.99
N PHE A 51 -8.32 -8.37 13.91
CA PHE A 51 -8.13 -8.71 15.32
C PHE A 51 -7.84 -10.21 15.53
N ARG A 52 -6.96 -10.53 16.48
CA ARG A 52 -6.50 -11.90 16.84
C ARG A 52 -5.89 -12.66 15.66
N GLU A 53 -6.20 -13.94 15.46
CA GLU A 53 -5.60 -14.82 14.45
C GLU A 53 -6.02 -14.47 13.01
N ARG A 54 -7.01 -13.60 12.82
CA ARG A 54 -7.63 -13.36 11.50
C ARG A 54 -6.68 -12.63 10.56
N VAL A 55 -6.31 -13.28 9.47
CA VAL A 55 -5.44 -12.78 8.40
C VAL A 55 -6.04 -13.19 7.07
N ASP A 56 -6.26 -12.23 6.18
CA ASP A 56 -6.61 -12.50 4.79
C ASP A 56 -5.41 -12.19 3.90
N VAL A 57 -5.16 -13.03 2.89
CA VAL A 57 -4.04 -12.89 1.95
C VAL A 57 -4.59 -12.90 0.53
N GLU A 58 -4.31 -11.85 -0.22
CA GLU A 58 -4.75 -11.67 -1.62
C GLU A 58 -3.54 -11.39 -2.52
N GLN A 59 -3.41 -12.13 -3.61
CA GLN A 59 -2.43 -11.87 -4.68
C GLN A 59 -3.15 -11.23 -5.88
N ALA A 60 -2.47 -10.27 -6.52
CA ALA A 60 -2.99 -9.53 -7.68
C ALA A 60 -2.66 -10.20 -9.01
#